data_AF-A0A9D1EV53-F1
#
_entry.id   AF-A0A9D1EV53-F1
#
_cell.length_a   1.000
_cell.length_b   1.000
_cell.length_c   1.000
_cell.angle_alpha   90.00
_cell.angle_beta   90.00
_cell.angle_gamma   90.00
#
_symmetry.space_group_name_H-M   'P 1'
#
loop_
_entity.id
_entity.type
_entity.pdbx_description
1 polymer ?
#
loop_
_entity_poly.entity_id
_entity_poly.type
_entity_poly.pdbx_seq_one_letter_code
_entity_poly.pdbx_strand_id
1 'polypeptide(L)' 'MAAGKCKAAYHTDEWHGYGCEITGGACMFLFPNSKACAEQYGEGPDAEESEETNNED' A
#
# COMPACT_ATOMS: atom_id res chain seq x y z
N MET A 1 -5.44 13.29 12.75
CA MET A 1 -5.65 12.84 11.36
C MET A 1 -4.64 11.73 11.11
N ALA A 2 -5.05 10.47 11.15
CA ALA A 2 -4.15 9.37 10.76
C ALA A 2 -4.22 9.29 9.23
N ALA A 3 -3.32 9.99 8.57
CA ALA A 3 -3.26 10.01 7.13
C ALA A 3 -2.65 8.70 6.64
N GLY A 4 -3.49 7.86 6.02
CA GLY A 4 -3.15 6.61 5.36
C GLY A 4 -2.73 5.45 6.27
N LYS A 5 -3.27 4.26 6.02
CA LYS A 5 -2.84 2.98 6.62
C LYS A 5 -2.11 2.18 5.55
N CYS A 6 -0.83 2.47 5.33
CA CYS A 6 0.05 1.59 4.56
C CYS A 6 1.44 1.68 5.19
N LYS A 7 1.99 0.54 5.64
CA LYS A 7 3.31 0.50 6.30
C LYS A 7 4.47 0.79 5.35
N ALA A 8 4.28 0.53 4.05
CA ALA A 8 5.29 0.79 3.02
C ALA A 8 5.23 2.22 2.47
N ALA A 9 4.26 3.03 2.92
CA ALA A 9 4.15 4.41 2.49
C ALA A 9 4.82 5.35 3.50
N TYR A 10 5.59 6.31 3.00
CA TYR A 10 6.24 7.33 3.80
C TYR A 10 5.84 8.72 3.32
N HIS A 11 5.75 9.66 4.26
CA HIS A 11 5.43 11.05 3.94
C HIS A 11 6.61 11.72 3.22
N THR A 12 6.29 12.54 2.22
CA THR A 12 7.26 13.35 1.47
C THR A 12 6.78 14.80 1.45
N ASP A 13 7.71 15.74 1.26
CA ASP A 13 7.37 17.15 1.04
C ASP A 13 7.08 17.48 -0.45
N GLU A 14 7.07 16.45 -1.30
CA GLU A 14 6.73 16.60 -2.72
C GLU A 14 5.23 16.81 -2.93
N TRP A 15 4.86 17.29 -4.13
CA TRP A 15 3.48 17.64 -4.48
C TRP A 15 2.49 16.47 -4.41
N HIS A 16 2.98 15.23 -4.48
CA HIS A 16 2.18 14.00 -4.40
C HIS A 16 1.99 13.48 -2.97
N GLY A 17 2.71 14.04 -1.98
CA GLY A 17 2.51 13.81 -0.55
C GLY A 17 3.12 12.53 0.00
N TYR A 18 3.05 11.39 -0.70
CA TYR A 18 3.54 10.10 -0.20
C TYR A 18 4.38 9.35 -1.22
N GLY A 19 5.48 8.76 -0.76
CA GLY A 19 6.26 7.76 -1.50
C GLY A 19 5.92 6.34 -1.06
N CYS A 20 6.39 5.35 -1.82
CA CYS A 20 6.17 3.92 -1.57
C CYS A 20 7.49 3.15 -1.63
N GLU A 21 7.79 2.37 -0.58
CA GLU A 21 8.99 1.53 -0.49
C GLU A 21 8.93 0.31 -1.42
N ILE A 22 7.73 -0.21 -1.73
CA ILE A 22 7.55 -1.38 -2.60
C ILE A 22 7.93 -1.06 -4.04
N THR A 23 7.44 0.07 -4.56
CA THR A 23 7.68 0.48 -5.96
C THR A 23 8.85 1.45 -6.10
N GLY A 24 9.34 2.02 -4.99
CA GLY A 24 10.41 3.01 -4.97
C GLY A 24 10.03 4.38 -5.53
N GLY A 25 8.74 4.62 -5.82
CA GLY A 25 8.22 5.85 -6.43
C GLY A 25 7.15 6.55 -5.59
N ALA A 26 6.43 7.48 -6.22
CA ALA A 26 5.26 8.11 -5.61
C ALA A 26 4.16 7.08 -5.33
N CYS A 27 3.46 7.22 -4.20
CA CYS A 27 2.33 6.38 -3.87
C CYS A 27 1.20 6.60 -4.87
N MET A 28 0.57 5.51 -5.32
CA MET A 28 -0.58 5.57 -6.24
C MET A 28 -1.81 6.24 -5.60
N PHE A 29 -1.85 6.33 -4.27
CA PHE A 29 -2.93 6.96 -3.51
C PHE A 29 -2.45 8.22 -2.80
N LEU A 30 -3.25 9.28 -2.88
CA LEU A 30 -3.03 10.52 -2.13
C LEU A 30 -3.08 10.30 -0.61
N PHE A 31 -3.85 9.31 -0.16
CA PHE A 31 -3.86 8.81 1.21
C PHE A 31 -3.54 7.32 1.19
N PRO A 32 -2.38 6.90 1.74
CA PRO A 32 -1.95 5.51 1.61
C PRO A 32 -2.97 4.50 2.13
N ASN A 33 -3.25 3.46 1.34
CA ASN A 33 -4.19 2.40 1.70
C ASN A 33 -3.68 1.07 1.16
N SER A 34 -3.03 0.28 2.03
CA SER A 34 -2.40 -0.97 1.61
C SER A 34 -3.40 -2.03 1.15
N LYS A 35 -4.61 -2.06 1.73
CA LYS A 35 -5.67 -3.00 1.30
C LYS A 35 -6.16 -2.71 -0.10
N ALA A 36 -6.49 -1.44 -0.37
CA ALA A 36 -6.92 -1.03 -1.70
C ALA A 36 -5.79 -1.19 -2.75
N CYS A 37 -4.53 -1.04 -2.33
CA CYS A 37 -3.36 -1.28 -3.17
C CYS A 37 -3.23 -2.77 -3.54
N ALA A 38 -3.40 -3.66 -2.57
CA ALA A 38 -3.39 -5.11 -2.78
C ALA A 38 -4.53 -5.53 -3.73
N GLU A 39 -5.76 -5.05 -3.50
CA GLU A 39 -6.94 -5.41 -4.30
C GLU A 39 -6.85 -4.92 -5.75
N GLN A 40 -6.31 -3.72 -6.00
CA GLN A 40 -6.32 -3.10 -7.33
C GLN A 40 -5.06 -3.37 -8.16
N TYR A 41 -3.90 -3.43 -7.49
CA TYR A 41 -2.61 -3.51 -8.15
C TYR A 41 -1.85 -4.80 -7.83
N GLY A 42 -2.30 -5.60 -6.84
CA GLY A 42 -1.52 -6.74 -6.34
C GLY A 42 -0.21 -6.32 -5.68
N GLU A 43 -0.12 -5.07 -5.23
CA GLU A 43 1.07 -4.48 -4.62
C GLU A 43 0.79 -4.10 -3.17
N GLY A 44 1.86 -3.91 -2.39
CA GLY A 44 1.76 -3.47 -1.01
C GLY A 44 1.77 -4.62 0.00
N PRO A 45 1.90 -4.30 1.29
CA PRO A 45 2.11 -5.29 2.34
C PRO A 45 0.90 -6.20 2.60
N ASP A 46 -0.29 -5.84 2.13
CA ASP A 46 -1.50 -6.67 2.25
C ASP A 46 -1.70 -7.61 1.05
N ALA A 47 -0.85 -7.55 0.01
CA ALA A 47 -0.97 -8.40 -1.18
C ALA A 47 -0.67 -9.88 -0.89
N GLU A 48 0.23 -10.14 0.06
CA GLU A 48 0.57 -11.51 0.51
C GLU A 48 -0.47 -12.04 1.53
N GLU A 49 -1.16 -11.17 2.29
CA GLU A 49 -2.22 -11.58 3.22
C GLU A 49 -3.44 -12.17 2.47
N SER A 50 -3.67 -11.77 1.21
CA SER A 50 -4.70 -12.35 0.34
C SER A 50 -4.42 -13.81 -0.07
N GLU A 51 -3.19 -14.30 0.08
CA GLU A 51 -2.81 -15.65 -0.38
C GLU A 51 -3.01 -16.74 0.70
N GLU A 52 -3.22 -16.36 1.98
CA GLU A 52 -3.34 -17.30 3.10
C GLU A 52 -4.77 -17.80 3.40
N THR A 53 -5.78 -17.53 2.57
CA THR A 53 -7.17 -18.03 2.79
C THR A 53 -7.68 -19.03 1.75
N ASN A 54 -6.81 -19.82 1.09
CA ASN A 54 -7.24 -20.94 0.22
C ASN A 54 -6.31 -22.15 0.29
N ASN A 55 -5.96 -22.63 1.49
CA ASN A 55 -5.43 -23.98 1.68
C ASN A 55 -6.04 -24.59 2.94
N GLU A 56 -7.28 -25.06 2.85
CA GLU A 56 -7.83 -26.03 3.80
C GLU A 56 -8.35 -27.22 2.96
N ASP A 57 -7.77 -28.38 3.24
CA ASP A 57 -7.99 -29.72 2.65
C ASP A 57 -9.42 -30.25 2.84
#